data_AF-A0A939P4F2-F1
#
_entry.id   AF-A0A939P4F2-F1
#
_cell.length_a   1.000
_cell.length_b   1.000
_cell.length_c   1.000
_cell.angle_alpha   90.00
_cell.angle_beta   90.00
_cell.angle_gamma   90.00
#
_symmetry.space_group_name_H-M   'P 1'
#
loop_
_entity.id
_entity.type
_entity.pdbx_description
1 polymer ?
#
loop_
_entity_poly.entity_id
_entity_poly.type
_entity_poly.pdbx_seq_one_letter_code
_entity_poly.pdbx_strand_id
1 'polypeptide(L)'
;MTNRRSIFIVAMIAVLQLWSVAASAHQRSSSGPHTGIAIAEISHGEMIMIAEYRDRIIDLAARATDTNEPFRRVLNYAQIQHAYCLWGKMPGGVTDEASPFNECSHAYLAATKAVLLSMRGMGGEAVEAEAIVSAIDAGMVLRGLALITCQFSGEAFNTADVVRPAWRDVPLHPASMATLTALAAAILAVFYCGRRLLRRITP
;
A
#
# COMPACT_ATOMS: atom_id res chain seq x y z
N MET A 1 -18.73 -28.68 29.54
CA MET A 1 -17.82 -29.10 28.44
C MET A 1 -18.18 -28.53 27.06
N THR A 2 -19.28 -27.78 26.92
CA THR A 2 -19.76 -27.17 25.66
C THR A 2 -18.90 -26.00 25.17
N ASN A 3 -18.33 -25.20 26.08
CA ASN A 3 -17.69 -23.91 25.76
C ASN A 3 -16.29 -24.03 25.10
N ARG A 4 -15.61 -25.19 25.15
CA ARG A 4 -14.33 -25.41 24.44
C ARG A 4 -14.53 -25.82 22.97
N ARG A 5 -15.58 -26.59 22.69
CA ARG A 5 -15.96 -26.99 21.32
C ARG A 5 -16.44 -25.79 20.52
N SER A 6 -17.23 -24.88 21.11
CA SER A 6 -17.70 -23.67 20.44
C SER A 6 -16.57 -22.72 20.03
N ILE A 7 -15.51 -22.59 20.84
CA ILE A 7 -14.35 -21.73 20.51
C ILE A 7 -13.52 -22.35 19.40
N PHE A 8 -13.30 -23.67 19.43
CA PHE A 8 -12.60 -24.37 18.35
C PHE A 8 -13.35 -24.26 17.03
N ILE A 9 -14.68 -24.35 17.05
CA ILE A 9 -15.53 -24.21 15.86
C ILE A 9 -15.51 -22.76 15.34
N VAL A 10 -15.60 -21.75 16.22
CA VAL A 10 -15.50 -20.34 15.80
C VAL A 10 -14.10 -20.01 15.26
N ALA A 11 -13.04 -20.53 15.89
CA ALA A 11 -11.67 -20.36 15.39
C ALA A 11 -11.46 -21.08 14.05
N MET A 12 -12.01 -22.28 13.86
CA MET A 12 -11.96 -22.97 12.57
C MET A 12 -12.76 -22.23 11.48
N ILE A 13 -13.96 -21.73 11.80
CA ILE A 13 -14.78 -20.96 10.84
C ILE A 13 -14.06 -19.65 10.48
N ALA A 14 -13.45 -18.96 11.44
CA ALA A 14 -12.65 -17.76 11.19
C ALA A 14 -11.41 -18.05 10.31
N VAL A 15 -10.76 -19.21 10.49
CA VAL A 15 -9.63 -19.66 9.66
C VAL A 15 -10.09 -20.13 8.27
N LEU A 16 -11.26 -20.76 8.15
CA LEU A 16 -11.84 -21.20 6.87
C LEU A 16 -12.30 -20.01 6.00
N GLN A 17 -12.70 -18.88 6.60
CA GLN A 17 -13.02 -17.65 5.85
C GLN A 17 -11.77 -16.97 5.24
N LEU A 18 -10.58 -17.26 5.76
CA LEU A 18 -9.30 -16.84 5.17
C LEU A 18 -8.91 -17.71 3.96
N TRP A 19 -9.58 -18.85 3.75
CA TRP A 19 -9.48 -19.69 2.56
C TRP A 19 -10.63 -19.35 1.59
N SER A 20 -10.85 -18.06 1.33
CA SER A 20 -11.51 -17.72 0.08
C SER A 20 -10.53 -18.08 -1.03
N VAL A 21 -10.83 -19.19 -1.73
CA VAL A 21 -10.26 -19.44 -3.05
C VAL A 21 -10.62 -18.21 -3.87
N ALA A 22 -9.66 -17.30 -4.03
CA ALA A 22 -9.80 -16.21 -4.97
C ALA A 22 -10.04 -16.89 -6.32
N ALA A 23 -11.29 -16.88 -6.76
CA ALA A 23 -11.62 -17.28 -8.12
C ALA A 23 -10.69 -16.47 -9.03
N SER A 24 -9.80 -17.18 -9.71
CA SER A 24 -8.90 -16.64 -10.72
C SER A 24 -9.75 -16.20 -11.91
N ALA A 25 -10.33 -15.02 -11.79
CA ALA A 25 -11.15 -14.40 -12.84
C ALA A 25 -10.86 -12.90 -13.04
N HIS A 26 -9.95 -12.32 -12.24
CA HIS A 26 -9.52 -10.93 -12.42
C HIS A 26 -7.99 -10.85 -12.51
N GLN A 27 -7.42 -11.51 -13.52
CA GLN A 27 -6.21 -10.99 -14.17
C GLN A 27 -6.68 -10.08 -15.31
N ARG A 28 -6.04 -8.90 -15.40
CA ARG A 28 -6.35 -7.74 -16.24
C ARG A 28 -7.04 -8.11 -17.57
N SER A 29 -8.30 -7.75 -17.75
CA SER A 29 -8.88 -7.63 -19.09
C SER A 29 -8.35 -6.33 -19.70
N SER A 30 -7.29 -6.39 -20.49
CA SER A 30 -6.99 -5.30 -21.42
C SER A 30 -8.12 -5.24 -22.46
N SER A 31 -8.69 -4.04 -22.68
CA SER A 31 -9.54 -3.61 -23.83
C SER A 31 -10.81 -2.80 -23.51
N GLY A 32 -10.86 -2.03 -22.42
CA GLY A 32 -11.91 -1.01 -22.19
C GLY A 32 -11.38 0.42 -22.38
N PRO A 33 -12.19 1.42 -22.81
CA PRO A 33 -11.76 2.82 -22.77
C PRO A 33 -11.48 3.23 -21.32
N HIS A 34 -10.19 3.37 -20.95
CA HIS A 34 -9.79 3.79 -19.61
C HIS A 34 -10.07 5.29 -19.45
N THR A 35 -11.23 5.67 -18.92
CA THR A 35 -11.60 7.07 -18.66
C THR A 35 -10.87 7.69 -17.45
N GLY A 36 -9.71 7.15 -17.07
CA GLY A 36 -8.90 7.62 -15.95
C GLY A 36 -7.64 8.37 -16.38
N ILE A 37 -6.96 8.98 -15.41
CA ILE A 37 -5.74 9.74 -15.62
C ILE A 37 -4.56 8.75 -15.60
N ALA A 38 -3.75 8.79 -16.65
CA ALA A 38 -2.51 8.03 -16.71
C ALA A 38 -1.51 8.57 -15.67
N ILE A 39 -0.86 7.67 -14.96
CA ILE A 39 0.14 7.95 -13.94
C ILE A 39 1.45 7.35 -14.45
N ALA A 40 2.45 8.21 -14.66
CA ALA A 40 3.76 7.80 -15.10
C ALA A 40 4.38 6.81 -14.11
N GLU A 41 5.19 5.90 -14.63
CA GLU A 41 5.93 4.92 -13.85
C GLU A 41 6.90 5.55 -12.82
N ILE A 42 7.30 4.73 -11.86
CA ILE A 42 8.29 5.06 -10.85
C ILE A 42 9.35 3.95 -10.84
N SER A 43 10.62 4.33 -10.92
CA SER A 43 11.70 3.36 -10.76
C SER A 43 11.75 2.81 -9.34
N HIS A 44 12.28 1.61 -9.17
CA HIS A 44 12.41 0.99 -7.85
C HIS A 44 13.26 1.85 -6.90
N GLY A 45 14.33 2.48 -7.39
CA GLY A 45 15.14 3.43 -6.61
C GLY A 45 14.34 4.65 -6.14
N GLU A 46 13.51 5.23 -7.01
CA GLU A 46 12.63 6.35 -6.63
C GLU A 46 11.59 5.96 -5.59
N MET A 47 11.09 4.71 -5.61
CA MET A 47 10.15 4.25 -4.57
C MET A 47 10.73 4.38 -3.17
N ILE A 48 12.02 4.08 -2.99
CA ILE A 48 12.70 4.19 -1.69
C ILE A 48 12.60 5.63 -1.18
N MET A 49 12.89 6.61 -2.05
CA MET A 49 12.83 8.02 -1.68
C MET A 49 11.38 8.50 -1.51
N ILE A 50 10.48 8.19 -2.44
CA ILE A 50 9.09 8.64 -2.35
C ILE A 50 8.38 8.03 -1.13
N ALA A 51 8.71 6.80 -0.73
CA ALA A 51 8.18 6.18 0.48
C ALA A 51 8.62 6.93 1.75
N GLU A 52 9.87 7.38 1.83
CA GLU A 52 10.41 8.15 2.96
C GLU A 52 9.73 9.53 3.09
N TYR A 53 9.35 10.15 1.97
CA TYR A 53 8.74 11.49 1.93
C TYR A 53 7.22 11.47 1.80
N ARG A 54 6.59 10.30 1.66
CA ARG A 54 5.16 10.16 1.34
C ARG A 54 4.28 10.99 2.25
N ASP A 55 4.46 10.86 3.57
CA ASP A 55 3.57 11.52 4.53
C ASP A 55 3.70 13.04 4.43
N ARG A 56 4.91 13.58 4.24
CA ARG A 56 5.14 15.01 3.98
C ARG A 56 4.47 15.49 2.69
N ILE A 57 4.52 14.68 1.63
CA ILE A 57 3.88 14.98 0.34
C ILE A 57 2.36 15.04 0.51
N ILE A 58 1.77 14.03 1.18
CA ILE A 58 0.33 13.96 1.39
C ILE A 58 -0.14 15.07 2.34
N ASP A 59 0.62 15.40 3.38
CA ASP A 59 0.30 16.49 4.29
C ASP A 59 0.34 17.85 3.59
N LEU A 60 1.29 18.07 2.67
CA LEU A 60 1.31 19.28 1.84
C LEU A 60 0.08 19.34 0.93
N ALA A 61 -0.20 18.24 0.22
CA ALA A 61 -1.37 18.14 -0.67
C ALA A 61 -2.71 18.31 0.06
N ALA A 62 -2.80 17.87 1.32
CA ALA A 62 -3.99 18.00 2.15
C ALA A 62 -4.28 19.45 2.55
N ARG A 63 -3.25 20.31 2.65
CA ARG A 63 -3.41 21.74 2.96
C ARG A 63 -3.74 22.58 1.72
N ALA A 64 -3.52 22.05 0.52
CA ALA A 64 -3.74 22.79 -0.71
C ALA A 64 -5.21 23.15 -0.93
N THR A 65 -5.45 24.42 -1.22
CA THR A 65 -6.80 25.00 -1.41
C THR A 65 -7.10 25.35 -2.87
N ASP A 66 -6.09 25.71 -3.64
CA ASP A 66 -6.13 26.08 -5.07
C ASP A 66 -5.98 24.85 -5.99
N THR A 67 -6.80 23.83 -5.76
CA THR A 67 -6.72 22.55 -6.49
C THR A 67 -7.68 22.45 -7.67
N ASN A 68 -7.36 21.60 -8.65
CA ASN A 68 -8.25 21.23 -9.76
C ASN A 68 -8.69 19.75 -9.71
N GLU A 69 -9.63 19.37 -10.57
CA GLU A 69 -10.17 18.01 -10.63
C GLU A 69 -9.10 16.94 -10.92
N PRO A 70 -8.20 17.12 -11.91
CA PRO A 70 -7.14 16.14 -12.16
C PRO A 70 -6.23 15.89 -10.96
N PHE A 71 -5.79 16.95 -10.28
CA PHE A 71 -4.99 16.85 -9.06
C PHE A 71 -5.71 16.04 -7.98
N ARG A 72 -6.98 16.38 -7.71
CA ARG A 72 -7.77 15.70 -6.69
C ARG A 72 -8.01 14.23 -7.04
N ARG A 73 -8.21 13.89 -8.31
CA ARG A 73 -8.37 12.49 -8.75
C ARG A 73 -7.11 11.67 -8.53
N VAL A 74 -5.93 12.22 -8.87
CA VAL A 74 -4.64 11.54 -8.62
C VAL A 74 -4.34 11.44 -7.12
N LEU A 75 -4.62 12.48 -6.33
CA LEU A 75 -4.47 12.46 -4.87
C LEU A 75 -5.36 11.38 -4.23
N ASN A 76 -6.64 11.33 -4.63
CA ASN A 76 -7.58 10.31 -4.16
C ASN A 76 -7.10 8.92 -4.54
N TYR A 77 -6.63 8.73 -5.77
CA TYR A 77 -6.05 7.47 -6.21
C TYR A 77 -4.85 7.07 -5.34
N ALA A 78 -3.89 7.98 -5.10
CA ALA A 78 -2.73 7.71 -4.25
C ALA A 78 -3.12 7.26 -2.84
N GLN A 79 -4.15 7.87 -2.24
CA GLN A 79 -4.63 7.49 -0.90
C GLN A 79 -5.39 6.16 -0.90
N ILE A 80 -6.28 5.95 -1.88
CA ILE A 80 -7.05 4.69 -2.00
C ILE A 80 -6.10 3.53 -2.28
N GLN A 81 -5.20 3.67 -3.25
CA GLN A 81 -4.24 2.64 -3.63
C GLN A 81 -3.30 2.29 -2.47
N HIS A 82 -2.90 3.27 -1.65
CA HIS A 82 -2.14 3.03 -0.43
C HIS A 82 -2.92 2.19 0.59
N ALA A 83 -4.22 2.46 0.78
CA ALA A 83 -5.07 1.65 1.65
C ALA A 83 -5.24 0.21 1.12
N TYR A 84 -5.44 0.04 -0.20
CA TYR A 84 -5.47 -1.28 -0.84
C TYR A 84 -4.15 -2.05 -0.68
N CYS A 85 -3.02 -1.34 -0.61
CA CYS A 85 -1.70 -1.90 -0.35
C CYS A 85 -1.37 -1.94 1.17
N LEU A 86 -2.39 -2.08 2.02
CA LEU A 86 -2.29 -2.18 3.48
C LEU A 86 -1.45 -1.06 4.13
N TRP A 87 -1.67 0.18 3.68
CA TRP A 87 -0.97 1.37 4.17
C TRP A 87 0.56 1.26 4.10
N GLY A 88 1.08 0.50 3.13
CA GLY A 88 2.51 0.23 2.99
C GLY A 88 3.13 -0.46 4.21
N LYS A 89 2.32 -1.09 5.08
CA LYS A 89 2.80 -1.72 6.32
C LYS A 89 3.29 -3.16 6.14
N MET A 90 2.97 -3.79 5.01
CA MET A 90 3.47 -5.13 4.73
C MET A 90 4.97 -5.08 4.43
N PRO A 91 5.76 -5.98 5.04
CA PRO A 91 7.20 -5.95 4.91
C PRO A 91 7.62 -6.24 3.46
N GLY A 92 8.71 -5.61 3.04
CA GLY A 92 9.28 -5.81 1.71
C GLY A 92 8.53 -5.14 0.56
N GLY A 93 7.36 -4.51 0.79
CA GLY A 93 6.60 -3.89 -0.31
C GLY A 93 7.41 -2.89 -1.15
N VAL A 94 8.34 -2.16 -0.53
CA VAL A 94 9.26 -1.26 -1.23
C VAL A 94 10.65 -1.84 -1.39
N THR A 95 11.17 -2.57 -0.40
CA THR A 95 12.59 -2.97 -0.34
C THR A 95 12.87 -4.37 -0.89
N ASP A 96 11.84 -5.13 -1.26
CA ASP A 96 11.96 -6.49 -1.78
C ASP A 96 11.12 -6.62 -3.05
N GLU A 97 11.79 -6.78 -4.18
CA GLU A 97 11.16 -6.92 -5.50
C GLU A 97 10.30 -8.18 -5.62
N ALA A 98 10.58 -9.22 -4.83
CA ALA A 98 9.79 -10.44 -4.80
C ALA A 98 8.56 -10.34 -3.88
N SER A 99 8.38 -9.21 -3.19
CA SER A 99 7.24 -9.02 -2.31
C SER A 99 5.92 -9.05 -3.10
N PRO A 100 4.90 -9.79 -2.63
CA PRO A 100 3.56 -9.76 -3.20
C PRO A 100 2.88 -8.37 -3.15
N PHE A 101 3.48 -7.42 -2.42
CA PHE A 101 3.02 -6.05 -2.28
C PHE A 101 3.82 -5.07 -3.14
N ASN A 102 4.80 -5.54 -3.92
CA ASN A 102 5.70 -4.66 -4.67
C ASN A 102 4.98 -3.87 -5.76
N GLU A 103 4.16 -4.55 -6.58
CA GLU A 103 3.37 -3.90 -7.65
C GLU A 103 2.40 -2.84 -7.11
N CYS A 104 1.64 -3.16 -6.05
CA CYS A 104 0.73 -2.18 -5.45
C CYS A 104 1.48 -1.01 -4.80
N SER A 105 2.73 -1.24 -4.37
CA SER A 105 3.61 -0.19 -3.85
C SER A 105 4.10 0.73 -4.95
N HIS A 106 4.47 0.19 -6.12
CA HIS A 106 4.74 1.01 -7.31
C HIS A 106 3.53 1.91 -7.63
N ALA A 107 2.33 1.36 -7.64
CA ALA A 107 1.13 2.11 -7.99
C ALA A 107 0.86 3.33 -7.07
N TYR A 108 0.88 3.15 -5.74
CA TYR A 108 0.61 4.28 -4.84
C TYR A 108 1.78 5.27 -4.75
N LEU A 109 3.03 4.80 -4.88
CA LEU A 109 4.21 5.68 -4.85
C LEU A 109 4.36 6.46 -6.16
N ALA A 110 4.08 5.86 -7.31
CA ALA A 110 3.98 6.56 -8.59
C ALA A 110 2.92 7.66 -8.54
N ALA A 111 1.75 7.36 -8.00
CA ALA A 111 0.69 8.35 -7.80
C ALA A 111 1.12 9.47 -6.83
N THR A 112 1.79 9.12 -5.73
CA THR A 112 2.33 10.10 -4.77
C THR A 112 3.36 11.01 -5.42
N LYS A 113 4.25 10.46 -6.26
CA LYS A 113 5.19 11.23 -7.07
C LYS A 113 4.46 12.17 -8.04
N ALA A 114 3.41 11.70 -8.71
CA ALA A 114 2.60 12.54 -9.59
C ALA A 114 1.91 13.70 -8.84
N VAL A 115 1.40 13.46 -7.64
CA VAL A 115 0.87 14.53 -6.76
C VAL A 115 1.95 15.56 -6.44
N LEU A 116 3.14 15.12 -6.00
CA LEU A 116 4.26 16.01 -5.70
C LEU A 116 4.64 16.87 -6.90
N LEU A 117 4.80 16.26 -8.07
CA LEU A 117 5.18 16.96 -9.28
C LEU A 117 4.10 17.96 -9.73
N SER A 118 2.82 17.67 -9.52
CA SER A 118 1.74 18.63 -9.78
C SER A 118 1.80 19.85 -8.87
N MET A 119 2.16 19.69 -7.59
CA MET A 119 2.26 20.80 -6.63
C MET A 119 3.37 21.79 -6.98
N ARG A 120 4.38 21.40 -7.76
CA ARG A 120 5.41 22.32 -8.28
C ARG A 120 4.83 23.42 -9.17
N GLY A 121 3.71 23.16 -9.81
CA GLY A 121 2.98 24.13 -10.64
C GLY A 121 1.85 24.84 -9.91
N MET A 122 1.64 24.59 -8.62
CA MET A 122 0.59 25.21 -7.82
C MET A 122 1.10 26.46 -7.11
N GLY A 123 0.22 27.43 -6.85
CA GLY A 123 0.65 28.72 -6.33
C GLY A 123 1.16 28.63 -4.89
N GLY A 124 0.35 28.06 -4.00
CA GLY A 124 0.64 28.00 -2.56
C GLY A 124 1.75 27.01 -2.19
N GLU A 125 1.81 25.88 -2.90
CA GLU A 125 2.58 24.71 -2.50
C GLU A 125 3.92 24.57 -3.23
N ALA A 126 4.14 25.31 -4.33
CA ALA A 126 5.31 25.15 -5.19
C ALA A 126 6.63 25.19 -4.42
N VAL A 127 6.80 26.14 -3.51
CA VAL A 127 8.06 26.31 -2.75
C VAL A 127 8.34 25.07 -1.88
N GLU A 128 7.34 24.58 -1.14
CA GLU A 128 7.49 23.38 -0.31
C GLU A 128 7.66 22.11 -1.17
N ALA A 129 6.94 22.02 -2.29
CA ALA A 129 7.05 20.90 -3.23
C ALA A 129 8.45 20.82 -3.85
N GLU A 130 9.02 21.94 -4.30
CA GLU A 130 10.38 22.01 -4.84
C GLU A 130 11.45 21.63 -3.81
N ALA A 131 11.25 22.01 -2.55
CA ALA A 131 12.14 21.61 -1.46
C ALA A 131 12.10 20.08 -1.23
N ILE A 132 10.92 19.46 -1.31
CA ILE A 132 10.78 18.00 -1.22
C ILE A 132 11.45 17.31 -2.42
N VAL A 133 11.23 17.80 -3.64
CA VAL A 133 11.85 17.26 -4.87
C VAL A 133 13.37 17.34 -4.79
N SER A 134 13.92 18.49 -4.40
CA SER A 134 15.36 18.70 -4.25
C SER A 134 15.98 17.73 -3.23
N ALA A 135 15.28 17.46 -2.13
CA ALA A 135 15.74 16.52 -1.11
C ALA A 135 15.69 15.05 -1.61
N ILE A 136 14.66 14.70 -2.39
CA ILE A 136 14.55 13.40 -3.06
C ILE A 136 15.70 13.23 -4.04
N ASP A 137 15.94 14.20 -4.93
CA ASP A 137 16.99 14.14 -5.95
C ASP A 137 18.38 14.02 -5.32
N ALA A 138 18.66 14.82 -4.28
CA ALA A 138 19.89 14.70 -3.52
C ALA A 138 20.05 13.31 -2.89
N GLY A 139 18.98 12.76 -2.31
CA GLY A 139 18.99 11.40 -1.76
C GLY A 139 19.19 10.31 -2.81
N MET A 140 18.58 10.45 -4.00
CA MET A 140 18.77 9.55 -5.13
C MET A 140 20.24 9.50 -5.56
N VAL A 141 20.90 10.64 -5.68
CA VAL A 141 22.33 10.73 -6.06
C VAL A 141 23.23 10.18 -4.97
N LEU A 142 23.05 10.63 -3.73
CA LEU A 142 23.91 10.24 -2.60
C LEU A 142 23.85 8.75 -2.30
N ARG A 143 22.71 8.11 -2.56
CA ARG A 143 22.50 6.68 -2.30
C ARG A 143 22.64 5.81 -3.57
N GLY A 144 22.97 6.41 -4.73
CA GLY A 144 23.19 5.68 -5.98
C GLY A 144 21.93 4.97 -6.52
N LEU A 145 20.75 5.54 -6.34
CA LEU A 145 19.47 4.88 -6.60
C LEU A 145 18.96 5.03 -8.05
N ALA A 146 19.58 5.89 -8.86
CA ALA A 146 19.05 6.29 -10.16
C ALA A 146 18.87 5.15 -11.19
N LEU A 147 19.59 4.04 -11.04
CA LEU A 147 19.55 2.90 -11.97
C LEU A 147 18.92 1.64 -11.36
N ILE A 148 18.39 1.74 -10.14
CA ILE A 148 17.73 0.61 -9.49
C ILE A 148 16.32 0.47 -10.07
N THR A 149 16.11 -0.62 -10.78
CA THR A 149 14.86 -0.95 -11.47
C THR A 149 14.45 -2.39 -11.16
N CYS A 150 13.16 -2.67 -11.30
CA CYS A 150 12.60 -4.01 -11.20
C CYS A 150 11.53 -4.20 -12.29
N GLN A 151 10.87 -5.36 -12.32
CA GLN A 151 9.87 -5.70 -13.35
C GLN A 151 8.74 -4.68 -13.51
N PHE A 152 8.37 -3.95 -12.44
CA PHE A 152 7.28 -2.97 -12.46
C PHE A 152 7.75 -1.52 -12.70
N SER A 153 9.07 -1.29 -12.81
CA SER A 153 9.63 0.07 -12.98
C SER A 153 9.30 0.72 -14.32
N GLY A 154 8.90 -0.06 -15.32
CA GLY A 154 8.40 0.41 -16.62
C GLY A 154 6.89 0.27 -16.78
N GLU A 155 6.15 0.03 -15.69
CA GLU A 155 4.69 -0.04 -15.73
C GLU A 155 4.07 1.32 -15.44
N ALA A 156 3.30 1.84 -16.40
CA ALA A 156 2.41 2.96 -16.17
C ALA A 156 1.13 2.49 -15.44
N PHE A 157 0.58 3.35 -14.60
CA PHE A 157 -0.65 3.12 -13.86
C PHE A 157 -1.77 4.03 -14.35
N ASN A 158 -3.00 3.77 -13.95
CA ASN A 158 -4.15 4.60 -14.30
C ASN A 158 -5.12 4.72 -13.13
N THR A 159 -5.69 5.91 -12.91
CA THR A 159 -6.66 6.11 -11.82
C THR A 159 -7.95 5.29 -11.96
N ALA A 160 -8.21 4.70 -13.14
CA ALA A 160 -9.32 3.79 -13.36
C ALA A 160 -9.08 2.36 -12.83
N ASP A 161 -7.83 2.02 -12.51
CA ASP A 161 -7.41 0.66 -12.17
C ASP A 161 -6.91 0.57 -10.73
N VAL A 162 -7.38 -0.42 -9.96
CA VAL A 162 -6.86 -0.70 -8.61
C VAL A 162 -5.90 -1.87 -8.65
N VAL A 163 -4.65 -1.64 -8.25
CA VAL A 163 -3.61 -2.66 -8.20
C VAL A 163 -3.67 -3.37 -6.85
N ARG A 164 -3.97 -4.66 -6.84
CA ARG A 164 -4.10 -5.43 -5.60
C ARG A 164 -2.80 -6.16 -5.26
N PRO A 165 -2.52 -6.42 -3.98
CA PRO A 165 -1.46 -7.35 -3.62
C PRO A 165 -1.67 -8.72 -4.28
N ALA A 166 -0.57 -9.37 -4.64
CA ALA A 166 -0.58 -10.71 -5.20
C ALA A 166 -0.83 -11.75 -4.08
N TRP A 167 -2.06 -11.80 -3.56
CA TRP A 167 -2.42 -12.63 -2.40
C TRP A 167 -2.05 -14.10 -2.53
N ARG A 168 -2.07 -14.64 -3.75
CA ARG A 168 -1.66 -16.02 -4.04
C ARG A 168 -0.18 -16.31 -3.73
N ASP A 169 0.66 -15.28 -3.78
CA ASP A 169 2.12 -15.37 -3.61
C ASP A 169 2.53 -15.06 -2.15
N VAL A 170 1.60 -14.58 -1.33
CA VAL A 170 1.81 -14.33 0.11
C VAL A 170 2.30 -15.56 0.86
N PRO A 171 1.72 -16.78 0.71
CA PRO A 171 2.21 -17.98 1.37
C PRO A 171 3.66 -18.34 1.05
N LEU A 172 4.18 -17.88 -0.09
CA LEU A 172 5.54 -18.15 -0.56
C LEU A 172 6.54 -17.07 -0.12
N HIS A 173 6.07 -15.95 0.42
CA HIS A 173 6.90 -14.83 0.87
C HIS A 173 7.06 -14.86 2.40
N PRO A 174 8.24 -15.26 2.94
CA PRO A 174 8.41 -15.53 4.37
C PRO A 174 8.10 -14.33 5.26
N ALA A 175 8.50 -13.12 4.87
CA ALA A 175 8.26 -11.91 5.66
C ALA A 175 6.76 -11.59 5.77
N SER A 176 6.02 -11.67 4.65
CA SER A 176 4.56 -11.46 4.69
C SER A 176 3.86 -12.53 5.53
N MET A 177 4.25 -13.80 5.40
CA MET A 177 3.68 -14.88 6.21
C MET A 177 3.99 -14.70 7.70
N ALA A 178 5.21 -14.31 8.05
CA ALA A 178 5.59 -14.02 9.44
C ALA A 178 4.73 -12.89 10.02
N THR A 179 4.50 -11.80 9.28
CA THR A 179 3.65 -10.69 9.74
C THR A 179 2.20 -11.10 9.94
N LEU A 180 1.61 -11.83 8.98
CA LEU A 180 0.21 -12.26 9.07
C LEU A 180 0.01 -13.29 10.17
N THR A 181 0.93 -14.24 10.33
CA THR A 181 0.88 -15.23 11.42
C THR A 181 1.05 -14.59 12.78
N ALA A 182 1.98 -13.63 12.92
CA ALA A 182 2.16 -12.87 14.15
C ALA A 182 0.92 -12.03 14.50
N LEU A 183 0.31 -11.37 13.52
CA LEU A 183 -0.92 -10.60 13.71
C LEU A 183 -2.09 -11.50 14.14
N ALA A 184 -2.26 -12.66 13.48
CA ALA A 184 -3.29 -13.63 13.85
C ALA A 184 -3.06 -14.15 15.28
N ALA A 185 -1.82 -14.49 15.64
CA ALA A 185 -1.47 -14.91 17.00
C ALA A 185 -1.76 -13.82 18.04
N ALA A 186 -1.46 -12.56 17.74
CA ALA A 186 -1.74 -11.42 18.62
C ALA A 186 -3.24 -11.24 18.84
N ILE A 187 -4.06 -11.29 17.79
CA ILE A 187 -5.53 -11.20 17.90
C ILE A 187 -6.08 -12.34 18.75
N LEU A 188 -5.61 -13.58 18.53
CA LEU A 188 -6.01 -14.74 19.32
C LEU A 188 -5.60 -14.60 20.80
N ALA A 189 -4.41 -14.07 21.06
CA ALA A 189 -3.93 -13.82 22.42
C ALA A 189 -4.80 -12.76 23.13
N VAL A 190 -5.12 -11.64 22.45
CA VAL A 190 -6.02 -10.61 22.98
C VAL A 190 -7.39 -11.18 23.30
N PHE A 191 -7.98 -11.97 22.38
CA PHE A 191 -9.27 -12.60 22.61
C PHE A 191 -9.23 -13.59 23.80
N TYR A 192 -8.20 -14.44 23.86
CA TYR A 192 -8.03 -15.41 24.94
C TYR A 192 -7.87 -14.72 26.31
N CYS A 193 -7.00 -13.71 26.39
CA CYS A 193 -6.76 -12.94 27.61
C CYS A 193 -7.99 -12.14 28.03
N GLY A 194 -8.64 -11.44 27.10
CA GLY A 194 -9.87 -10.68 27.36
C GLY A 194 -10.99 -11.58 27.90
N ARG A 195 -11.17 -12.77 27.30
CA ARG A 195 -12.16 -13.74 27.78
C ARG A 195 -11.81 -14.29 29.17
N ARG A 196 -10.52 -14.49 29.47
CA ARG A 196 -10.07 -14.93 30.79
C ARG A 196 -10.31 -13.84 31.84
N LEU A 197 -10.12 -12.58 31.48
CA LEU A 197 -10.37 -11.44 32.35
C LEU A 197 -11.87 -11.26 32.64
N LEU A 198 -12.72 -11.30 31.60
CA LEU A 198 -14.18 -11.19 31.77
C LEU A 198 -14.76 -12.29 32.66
N ARG A 199 -14.25 -13.53 32.55
CA ARG A 199 -14.62 -14.65 33.43
C ARG A 199 -14.17 -14.50 34.89
N ARG A 200 -13.23 -13.61 35.18
CA ARG A 200 -12.82 -13.29 36.56
C ARG A 200 -13.66 -12.17 37.16
N ILE A 201 -14.26 -11.33 36.31
CA ILE A 201 -15.04 -10.15 36.72
C ILE A 201 -16.53 -10.48 36.83
N THR A 202 -17.02 -11.48 36.09
CA THR A 202 -18.38 -12.02 36.24
C THR A 202 -18.39 -13.08 37.34
N PRO A 203 -19.19 -12.93 38.42
CA PRO A 203 -19.30 -13.93 39.50
C PRO A 203 -19.93 -15.24 39.03
#